data_AF-A0A3Q0JLN1-F1
#
_entry.id   AF-A0A3Q0JLN1-F1
#
_cell.length_a   1.000
_cell.length_b   1.000
_cell.length_c   1.000
_cell.angle_alpha   90.00
_cell.angle_beta   90.00
_cell.angle_gamma   90.00
#
_symmetry.space_group_name_H-M   'P 1'
#
loop_
_entity.id
_entity.type
_entity.pdbx_description
1 polymer ?
#
loop_
_entity_poly.entity_id
_entity_poly.type
_entity_poly.pdbx_seq_one_letter_code
_entity_poly.pdbx_strand_id
1 'polypeptide(L)'
;MSCGICNKNLPSEAGELDYTRCAQCNRCYHFDCCKLKFSSWKSMGATRRSEWICLRCRKTNPPADGNISDEDEEEETGQDVGKMLKEMAKKWDGFEKKVSKKLDDFEANLNFYGEKVEQSCTTLKNLEQKLIAMEKRIDKTETENRELKTRLRTLEIQIQENTQKDFMNMMEISGIQNKEADPKVVTNIILEKAGYQPNEIKTKVEKVTKKVGEDKKEKTVITVKFESQESTLGSPVYQNPTRHVNAGLSHTDGS
;
A
#
# COMPACT_ATOMS: atom_id res chain seq x y z
N MET A 1 -14.28 22.49 -10.71
CA MET A 1 -13.96 23.31 -11.91
C MET A 1 -13.46 22.39 -13.01
N SER A 2 -13.76 22.68 -14.29
CA SER A 2 -13.29 21.85 -15.43
C SER A 2 -12.33 22.62 -16.34
N CYS A 3 -11.45 21.89 -17.01
CA CYS A 3 -10.44 22.45 -17.91
C CYS A 3 -11.07 22.96 -19.22
N GLY A 4 -10.81 24.21 -19.61
CA GLY A 4 -11.38 24.83 -20.82
C GLY A 4 -10.88 24.28 -22.18
N ILE A 5 -10.12 23.18 -22.19
CA ILE A 5 -9.64 22.47 -23.40
C ILE A 5 -10.18 21.05 -23.43
N CYS A 6 -9.86 20.23 -22.42
CA CYS A 6 -10.24 18.81 -22.39
C CYS A 6 -11.53 18.51 -21.61
N ASN A 7 -12.15 19.52 -21.00
CA ASN A 7 -13.35 19.41 -20.15
C ASN A 7 -13.26 18.45 -18.95
N LYS A 8 -12.09 17.86 -18.65
CA LYS A 8 -11.86 17.04 -17.45
C LYS A 8 -11.82 17.92 -16.18
N ASN A 9 -12.14 17.31 -15.03
CA ASN A 9 -12.11 17.97 -13.73
C ASN A 9 -10.69 18.38 -13.34
N LEU A 10 -10.55 19.60 -12.81
CA LEU A 10 -9.31 20.10 -12.24
C LEU A 10 -9.21 19.70 -10.77
N PRO A 11 -8.00 19.50 -10.23
CA PRO A 11 -7.79 19.23 -8.80
C PRO A 11 -8.44 20.30 -7.94
N SER A 12 -9.24 19.90 -6.96
CA SER A 12 -10.01 20.79 -6.08
C SER A 12 -9.41 20.97 -4.69
N GLU A 13 -8.34 20.25 -4.35
CA GLU A 13 -7.79 20.25 -3.00
C GLU A 13 -6.85 21.45 -2.79
N ALA A 14 -7.05 22.14 -1.67
CA ALA A 14 -6.58 23.49 -1.37
C ALA A 14 -5.07 23.62 -1.07
N GLY A 15 -4.24 22.65 -1.48
CA GLY A 15 -2.83 22.59 -1.12
C GLY A 15 -1.89 23.22 -2.13
N GLU A 16 -1.98 22.85 -3.40
CA GLU A 16 -1.13 23.38 -4.47
C GLU A 16 -1.94 23.41 -5.78
N LEU A 17 -2.09 24.59 -6.38
CA LEU A 17 -2.93 24.80 -7.56
C LEU A 17 -2.27 24.17 -8.79
N ASP A 18 -2.58 22.90 -9.06
CA ASP A 18 -2.16 22.15 -10.26
C ASP A 18 -2.90 22.57 -11.55
N TYR A 19 -3.35 23.82 -11.59
CA TYR A 19 -3.98 24.43 -12.75
C TYR A 19 -3.63 25.91 -12.87
N THR A 20 -3.78 26.44 -14.09
CA THR A 20 -3.61 27.87 -14.38
C THR A 20 -4.92 28.50 -14.83
N ARG A 21 -5.08 29.81 -14.61
CA ARG A 21 -6.26 30.59 -15.00
C ARG A 21 -5.85 31.67 -16.00
N CYS A 22 -6.53 31.71 -17.14
CA CYS A 22 -6.30 32.74 -18.16
C CYS A 22 -6.84 34.09 -17.70
N ALA A 23 -6.02 35.14 -17.74
CA ALA A 23 -6.41 36.50 -17.37
C ALA A 23 -7.54 37.07 -18.25
N GLN A 24 -7.60 36.67 -19.53
CA GLN A 24 -8.52 37.25 -20.51
C GLN A 24 -9.89 36.54 -20.55
N CYS A 25 -9.93 35.21 -20.56
CA CYS A 25 -11.19 34.46 -20.64
C CYS A 25 -11.66 33.88 -19.30
N ASN A 26 -10.88 34.06 -18.23
CA ASN A 26 -11.17 33.58 -16.88
C ASN A 26 -11.36 32.06 -16.73
N ARG A 27 -11.12 31.25 -17.78
CA ARG A 27 -11.20 29.78 -17.72
C ARG A 27 -9.91 29.20 -17.12
N CYS A 28 -10.06 28.05 -16.46
CA CYS A 28 -8.96 27.30 -15.87
C CYS A 28 -8.50 26.16 -16.80
N TYR A 29 -7.23 25.80 -16.73
CA TYR A 29 -6.61 24.83 -17.61
C TYR A 29 -5.58 23.97 -16.88
N HIS A 30 -5.48 22.69 -17.26
CA HIS A 30 -4.33 21.87 -16.90
C HIS A 30 -3.05 22.44 -17.54
N PHE A 31 -1.93 22.31 -16.85
CA PHE A 31 -0.60 22.65 -17.36
C PHE A 31 -0.31 21.98 -18.71
N ASP A 32 -0.57 20.68 -18.80
CA ASP A 32 -0.36 19.90 -20.02
C ASP A 32 -1.25 20.37 -21.18
N CYS A 33 -2.50 20.71 -20.89
CA CYS A 33 -3.44 21.19 -21.91
C CYS A 33 -3.00 22.52 -22.54
N CYS A 34 -2.22 23.34 -21.81
CA CYS A 34 -1.70 24.61 -22.31
C CYS A 34 -0.22 24.55 -22.71
N LYS A 35 0.38 23.36 -22.78
CA LYS A 35 1.83 23.16 -23.05
C LYS A 35 2.72 23.98 -22.12
N LEU A 36 2.28 24.17 -20.88
CA LEU A 36 2.98 24.95 -19.86
C LEU A 36 3.58 23.99 -18.84
N LYS A 37 4.90 23.97 -18.68
CA LYS A 37 5.54 23.13 -17.66
C LYS A 37 5.27 23.69 -16.27
N PHE A 38 4.89 22.84 -15.31
CA PHE A 38 4.64 23.25 -13.92
C PHE A 38 5.85 23.98 -13.28
N SER A 39 7.07 23.50 -13.53
CA SER A 39 8.29 24.15 -13.04
C SER A 39 8.48 25.58 -13.56
N SER A 40 8.13 25.83 -14.83
CA SER A 40 8.15 27.16 -15.44
C SER A 40 7.06 28.06 -14.84
N TRP A 41 5.88 27.51 -14.58
CA TRP A 41 4.82 28.25 -13.88
C TRP A 41 5.21 28.61 -12.45
N LYS A 42 5.80 27.67 -11.70
CA LYS A 42 6.27 27.89 -10.32
C LYS A 42 7.41 28.91 -10.25
N SER A 43 8.23 29.05 -11.29
CA SER A 43 9.25 30.10 -11.35
C SER A 43 8.71 31.45 -11.85
N MET A 44 7.55 31.50 -12.51
CA MET A 44 6.87 32.77 -12.79
C MET A 44 6.45 33.41 -11.46
N GLY A 45 6.82 34.68 -11.25
CA GLY A 45 6.35 35.46 -10.11
C GLY A 45 4.83 35.68 -10.15
N ALA A 46 4.24 36.07 -9.01
CA ALA A 46 2.78 36.23 -8.87
C ALA A 46 2.17 37.15 -9.95
N THR A 47 2.82 38.27 -10.27
CA THR A 47 2.38 39.23 -11.31
C THR A 47 2.28 38.58 -12.70
N ARG A 48 3.33 37.86 -13.12
CA ARG A 48 3.33 37.19 -14.44
C ARG A 48 2.32 36.05 -14.50
N ARG A 49 2.05 35.39 -13.37
CA ARG A 49 0.99 34.38 -13.29
C ARG A 49 -0.39 35.00 -13.44
N SER A 50 -0.65 36.15 -12.81
CA SER A 50 -1.95 36.85 -12.96
C SER A 50 -2.19 37.42 -14.35
N GLU A 51 -1.12 37.68 -15.12
CA GLU A 51 -1.19 38.20 -16.49
C GLU A 51 -1.20 37.11 -17.57
N TRP A 52 -1.04 35.84 -17.18
CA TRP A 52 -0.93 34.76 -18.14
C TRP A 52 -2.21 34.58 -18.96
N ILE A 53 -2.05 34.43 -20.27
CA ILE A 53 -3.14 34.23 -21.23
C ILE A 53 -3.03 32.88 -21.93
N CYS A 54 -4.16 32.21 -22.15
CA CYS A 54 -4.18 30.93 -22.84
C CYS A 54 -3.90 31.08 -24.34
N LEU A 55 -3.52 29.98 -25.00
CA LEU A 55 -3.18 29.97 -26.43
C LEU A 55 -4.29 30.49 -27.35
N ARG A 56 -5.57 30.36 -26.96
CA ARG A 56 -6.69 30.91 -27.73
C ARG A 56 -6.73 32.43 -27.65
N CYS A 57 -6.61 32.99 -26.44
CA CYS A 57 -6.60 34.43 -26.20
C CYS A 57 -5.34 35.11 -26.76
N ARG A 58 -4.20 34.42 -26.75
CA ARG A 58 -2.95 34.93 -27.33
C ARG A 58 -3.03 35.09 -28.86
N LYS A 59 -3.73 34.20 -29.57
CA LYS A 59 -3.91 34.31 -31.02
C LYS A 59 -4.82 35.47 -31.43
N THR A 60 -5.74 35.86 -30.55
CA THR A 60 -6.66 36.98 -30.82
C THR A 60 -6.05 38.36 -30.55
N ASN A 61 -4.97 38.43 -29.78
CA ASN A 61 -4.23 39.68 -29.49
C ASN A 61 -2.72 39.40 -29.53
N PRO A 62 -2.10 39.36 -30.73
CA PRO A 62 -0.64 39.29 -30.81
C PRO A 62 -0.05 40.56 -30.17
N PRO A 63 0.99 40.44 -29.32
CA PRO A 63 1.70 41.62 -28.83
C PRO A 63 2.27 42.38 -30.02
N ALA A 64 2.10 43.70 -30.04
CA ALA A 64 2.69 44.56 -31.05
C ALA A 64 4.22 44.43 -30.94
N ASP A 65 4.83 43.69 -31.87
CA ASP A 65 6.28 43.58 -31.95
C ASP A 65 6.88 44.97 -32.21
N GLY A 66 7.84 45.34 -31.37
CA GLY A 66 8.57 46.59 -31.47
C GLY A 66 9.34 46.65 -32.80
N ASN A 67 8.92 47.59 -33.64
CA ASN A 67 9.59 47.98 -34.87
C ASN A 67 10.93 48.64 -34.52
N ILE A 68 12.06 47.92 -34.71
CA ILE A 68 13.40 48.50 -34.66
C ILE A 68 13.69 49.01 -36.08
N SER A 69 13.65 50.33 -36.28
CA SER A 69 14.09 50.97 -37.51
C SER A 69 15.61 51.18 -37.45
N ASP A 70 16.35 50.39 -38.22
CA ASP A 70 17.74 50.70 -38.60
C ASP A 70 17.68 51.52 -39.89
N GLU A 71 17.88 52.84 -39.76
CA GLU A 71 18.28 53.74 -40.84
C GLU A 71 19.69 54.21 -40.51
N ASP A 72 20.65 53.98 -41.44
CA ASP A 72 21.55 55.00 -41.99
C ASP A 72 22.66 54.38 -42.85
N GLU A 73 22.57 54.66 -44.15
CA GLU A 73 23.57 55.24 -45.07
C GLU A 73 24.97 55.57 -44.47
N GLU A 74 26.11 55.53 -45.14
CA GLU A 74 26.46 55.75 -46.55
C GLU A 74 27.94 55.33 -46.79
N GLU A 75 28.32 55.17 -48.07
CA GLU A 75 29.67 54.85 -48.55
C GLU A 75 30.65 56.03 -48.45
N GLU A 76 31.87 55.82 -47.93
CA GLU A 76 33.02 56.67 -48.27
C GLU A 76 34.31 55.83 -48.43
N THR A 77 35.01 56.07 -49.55
CA THR A 77 36.07 55.23 -50.11
C THR A 77 37.47 55.76 -49.77
N GLY A 78 38.40 54.86 -49.42
CA GLY A 78 39.69 54.83 -50.12
C GLY A 78 41.01 55.05 -49.37
N GLN A 79 41.06 55.40 -48.07
CA GLN A 79 42.35 55.55 -47.35
C GLN A 79 42.44 54.87 -45.97
N ASP A 80 41.44 54.08 -45.58
CA ASP A 80 41.30 53.58 -44.19
C ASP A 80 41.51 52.06 -44.00
N VAL A 81 41.92 51.34 -45.05
CA VAL A 81 42.04 49.87 -45.03
C VAL A 81 43.08 49.37 -44.01
N GLY A 82 44.18 50.10 -43.80
CA GLY A 82 45.22 49.73 -42.83
C GLY A 82 44.78 49.87 -41.37
N LYS A 83 43.99 50.91 -41.04
CA LYS A 83 43.39 51.05 -39.70
C LYS A 83 42.28 50.03 -39.51
N MET A 84 41.44 49.81 -40.53
CA MET A 84 40.40 48.78 -40.53
C MET A 84 40.98 47.37 -40.29
N LEU A 85 42.08 47.00 -40.95
CA LEU A 85 42.79 45.72 -40.72
C LEU A 85 43.33 45.60 -39.28
N LYS A 86 43.88 46.70 -38.73
CA LYS A 86 44.38 46.72 -37.35
C LYS A 86 43.25 46.60 -36.32
N GLU A 87 42.12 47.24 -36.57
CA GLU A 87 40.91 47.08 -35.75
C GLU A 87 40.30 45.68 -35.88
N MET A 88 40.30 45.11 -37.07
CA MET A 88 39.84 43.74 -37.33
C MET A 88 40.72 42.71 -36.61
N ALA A 89 42.05 42.89 -36.64
CA ALA A 89 42.98 42.05 -35.87
C ALA A 89 42.73 42.15 -34.35
N LYS A 90 42.44 43.36 -33.84
CA LYS A 90 42.10 43.56 -32.42
C LYS A 90 40.75 42.93 -32.06
N LYS A 91 39.75 43.02 -32.94
CA LYS A 91 38.45 42.34 -32.77
C LYS A 91 38.61 40.83 -32.83
N TRP A 92 39.50 40.32 -33.68
CA TRP A 92 39.82 38.90 -33.81
C TRP A 92 40.50 38.35 -32.55
N ASP A 93 41.54 39.01 -32.04
CA ASP A 93 42.19 38.64 -30.76
C ASP A 93 41.18 38.67 -29.58
N GLY A 94 40.29 39.68 -29.56
CA GLY A 94 39.21 39.74 -28.58
C GLY A 94 38.17 38.63 -28.74
N PHE A 95 37.92 38.18 -29.96
CA PHE A 95 37.03 37.05 -30.26
C PHE A 95 37.67 35.72 -29.85
N GLU A 96 38.93 35.48 -30.20
CA GLU A 96 39.69 34.29 -29.83
C GLU A 96 39.72 34.10 -28.31
N LYS A 97 39.99 35.17 -27.55
CA LYS A 97 39.94 35.15 -26.08
C LYS A 97 38.55 34.82 -25.53
N LYS A 98 37.49 35.37 -26.14
CA LYS A 98 36.10 35.07 -25.74
C LYS A 98 35.73 33.62 -26.04
N VAL A 99 36.18 33.08 -27.17
CA VAL A 99 35.95 31.68 -27.54
C VAL A 99 36.71 30.75 -26.60
N SER A 100 37.99 31.01 -26.35
CA SER A 100 38.80 30.24 -25.40
C SER A 100 38.14 30.18 -24.03
N LYS A 101 37.74 31.34 -23.47
CA LYS A 101 37.07 31.37 -22.17
C LYS A 101 35.75 30.59 -22.15
N LYS A 102 34.95 30.67 -23.22
CA LYS A 102 33.71 29.89 -23.31
C LYS A 102 33.97 28.39 -23.43
N LEU A 103 35.06 27.98 -24.08
CA LEU A 103 35.47 26.58 -24.13
C LEU A 103 35.92 26.10 -22.75
N ASP A 104 36.70 26.91 -22.02
CA ASP A 104 37.11 26.59 -20.64
C ASP A 104 35.89 26.47 -19.71
N ASP A 105 34.95 27.41 -19.80
CA ASP A 105 33.69 27.38 -19.04
C ASP A 105 32.84 26.14 -19.41
N PHE A 106 32.83 25.76 -20.70
CA PHE A 106 32.11 24.59 -21.18
C PHE A 106 32.75 23.29 -20.68
N GLU A 107 34.07 23.19 -20.71
CA GLU A 107 34.83 22.06 -20.17
C GLU A 107 34.60 21.90 -18.66
N ALA A 108 34.64 23.01 -17.91
CA ALA A 108 34.33 23.01 -16.49
C ALA A 108 32.90 22.51 -16.20
N ASN A 109 31.93 22.94 -17.01
CA ASN A 109 30.55 22.46 -16.90
C ASN A 109 30.43 20.97 -17.22
N LEU A 110 31.11 20.48 -18.27
CA LEU A 110 31.12 19.07 -18.63
C LEU A 110 31.68 18.20 -17.49
N ASN A 111 32.79 18.62 -16.89
CA ASN A 111 33.39 17.91 -15.75
C ASN A 111 32.43 17.88 -14.56
N PHE A 112 31.80 19.00 -14.22
CA PHE A 112 30.79 19.07 -13.16
C PHE A 112 29.60 18.13 -13.41
N TYR A 113 29.07 18.10 -14.64
CA TYR A 113 27.99 17.19 -14.98
C TYR A 113 28.42 15.73 -14.96
N GLY A 114 29.66 15.43 -15.38
CA GLY A 114 30.26 14.10 -15.27
C GLY A 114 30.24 13.58 -13.83
N GLU A 115 30.76 14.38 -12.89
CA GLU A 115 30.74 14.04 -11.46
C GLU A 115 29.32 13.84 -10.92
N LYS A 116 28.37 14.69 -11.33
CA LYS A 116 26.96 14.56 -10.91
C LYS A 116 26.29 13.31 -11.45
N VAL A 117 26.62 12.91 -12.67
CA VAL A 117 26.14 11.66 -13.26
C VAL A 117 26.72 10.47 -12.51
N GLU A 118 28.02 10.45 -12.20
CA GLU A 118 28.66 9.38 -11.44
C GLU A 118 28.08 9.23 -10.01
N GLN A 119 27.87 10.35 -9.32
CA GLN A 119 27.19 10.39 -8.02
C GLN A 119 25.78 9.81 -8.10
N SER A 120 25.05 10.16 -9.16
CA SER A 120 23.70 9.63 -9.41
C SER A 120 23.71 8.13 -9.69
N CYS A 121 24.65 7.65 -10.51
CA CYS A 121 24.84 6.21 -10.78
C CYS A 121 25.17 5.43 -9.51
N THR A 122 26.04 5.96 -8.65
CA THR A 122 26.37 5.35 -7.37
C THR A 122 25.15 5.28 -6.44
N THR A 123 24.37 6.36 -6.39
CA THR A 123 23.14 6.40 -5.58
C THR A 123 22.11 5.40 -6.09
N LEU A 124 21.92 5.29 -7.40
CA LEU A 124 21.02 4.31 -8.01
C LEU A 124 21.44 2.87 -7.69
N LYS A 125 22.73 2.53 -7.80
CA LYS A 125 23.25 1.21 -7.42
C LYS A 125 23.00 0.89 -5.95
N ASN A 126 23.20 1.87 -5.06
CA ASN A 126 22.93 1.69 -3.64
C ASN A 126 21.44 1.48 -3.34
N LEU A 127 20.55 2.18 -4.06
CA LEU A 127 19.11 1.99 -3.94
C LEU A 127 18.67 0.63 -4.46
N GLU A 128 19.21 0.18 -5.60
CA GLU A 128 18.98 -1.14 -6.17
C GLU A 128 19.36 -2.25 -5.16
N GLN A 129 20.55 -2.15 -4.55
CA GLN A 129 20.98 -3.09 -3.52
C GLN A 129 20.05 -3.12 -2.30
N LYS A 130 19.57 -1.94 -1.86
CA LYS A 130 18.60 -1.85 -0.75
C LYS A 130 17.26 -2.47 -1.12
N LEU A 131 16.78 -2.28 -2.36
CA LEU A 131 15.54 -2.90 -2.84
C LEU A 131 15.65 -4.43 -2.84
N ILE A 132 16.74 -4.99 -3.37
CA ILE A 132 16.99 -6.43 -3.36
C ILE A 132 17.04 -6.97 -1.92
N ALA A 133 17.67 -6.24 -0.99
CA ALA A 133 17.72 -6.64 0.41
C ALA A 133 16.34 -6.59 1.09
N MET A 134 15.50 -5.61 0.74
CA MET A 134 14.12 -5.52 1.23
C MET A 134 13.24 -6.64 0.69
N GLU A 135 13.33 -6.94 -0.61
CA GLU A 135 12.59 -8.03 -1.26
C GLU A 135 12.89 -9.38 -0.58
N LYS A 136 14.17 -9.71 -0.36
CA LYS A 136 14.57 -10.91 0.38
C LYS A 136 14.01 -10.98 1.80
N ARG A 137 13.87 -9.82 2.47
CA ARG A 137 13.28 -9.77 3.82
C ARG A 137 11.77 -9.98 3.78
N ILE A 138 11.09 -9.48 2.76
CA ILE A 138 9.65 -9.71 2.55
C ILE A 138 9.42 -11.20 2.33
N ASP A 139 10.14 -11.83 1.39
CA ASP A 139 10.02 -13.26 1.09
C ASP A 139 10.22 -14.12 2.34
N LYS A 140 11.27 -13.85 3.11
CA LYS A 140 11.56 -14.56 4.36
C LYS A 140 10.43 -14.40 5.39
N THR A 141 9.87 -13.20 5.51
CA THR A 141 8.78 -12.94 6.45
C THR A 141 7.50 -13.66 6.02
N GLU A 142 7.23 -13.72 4.71
CA GLU A 142 6.08 -14.42 4.17
C GLU A 142 6.16 -15.93 4.36
N THR A 143 7.34 -16.53 4.18
CA THR A 143 7.55 -17.97 4.43
C THR A 143 7.37 -18.30 5.91
N GLU A 144 7.99 -17.54 6.81
CA GLU A 144 7.82 -17.70 8.27
C GLU A 144 6.33 -17.55 8.69
N ASN A 145 5.61 -16.57 8.12
CA ASN A 145 4.19 -16.38 8.40
C ASN A 145 3.35 -17.56 7.92
N ARG A 146 3.65 -18.12 6.75
CA ARG A 146 2.97 -19.31 6.21
C ARG A 146 3.19 -20.54 7.09
N GLU A 147 4.42 -20.74 7.58
CA GLU A 147 4.76 -21.83 8.50
C GLU A 147 4.03 -21.68 9.83
N LEU A 148 4.03 -20.47 10.41
CA LEU A 148 3.34 -20.18 11.67
C LEU A 148 1.83 -20.40 11.56
N LYS A 149 1.20 -19.93 10.48
CA LYS A 149 -0.23 -20.19 10.21
C LYS A 149 -0.54 -21.68 10.10
N THR A 150 0.37 -22.46 9.49
CA THR A 150 0.21 -23.90 9.38
C THR A 150 0.28 -24.57 10.75
N ARG A 151 1.30 -24.22 11.57
CA ARG A 151 1.43 -24.74 12.94
C ARG A 151 0.23 -24.36 13.81
N LEU A 152 -0.26 -23.12 13.68
CA LEU A 152 -1.43 -22.64 14.41
C LEU A 152 -2.65 -23.50 14.09
N ARG A 153 -2.94 -23.74 12.80
CA ARG A 153 -4.04 -24.64 12.39
C ARG A 153 -3.87 -26.06 12.94
N THR A 154 -2.65 -26.60 12.93
CA THR A 154 -2.39 -27.93 13.50
C THR A 154 -2.71 -27.97 15.00
N LEU A 155 -2.29 -26.95 15.76
CA LEU A 155 -2.58 -26.85 17.19
C LEU A 155 -4.09 -26.67 17.45
N GLU A 156 -4.79 -25.88 16.65
CA GLU A 156 -6.25 -25.73 16.75
C GLU A 156 -6.96 -27.07 16.54
N ILE A 157 -6.55 -27.85 15.54
CA ILE A 157 -7.09 -29.20 15.31
C ILE A 157 -6.81 -30.10 16.52
N GLN A 158 -5.58 -30.10 17.05
CA GLN A 158 -5.23 -30.90 18.23
C GLN A 158 -6.05 -30.51 19.47
N ILE A 159 -6.27 -29.21 19.69
CA ILE A 159 -7.12 -28.73 20.78
C ILE A 159 -8.55 -29.21 20.59
N GLN A 160 -9.10 -29.14 19.38
CA GLN A 160 -10.45 -29.63 19.10
C GLN A 160 -10.56 -31.14 19.32
N GLU A 161 -9.60 -31.92 18.83
CA GLU A 161 -9.55 -33.37 19.03
C GLU A 161 -9.43 -33.74 20.52
N ASN A 162 -8.57 -33.06 21.27
CA ASN A 162 -8.42 -33.30 22.71
C ASN A 162 -9.68 -32.89 23.48
N THR A 163 -10.28 -31.75 23.12
CA THR A 163 -11.54 -31.30 23.72
C THR A 163 -12.66 -32.30 23.45
N GLN A 164 -12.74 -32.84 22.23
CA GLN A 164 -13.70 -33.88 21.88
C GLN A 164 -13.45 -35.15 22.68
N LYS A 165 -12.19 -35.60 22.81
CA LYS A 165 -11.82 -36.76 23.63
C LYS A 165 -12.19 -36.57 25.10
N ASP A 166 -11.97 -35.37 25.64
CA ASP A 166 -12.36 -35.02 27.01
C ASP A 166 -13.87 -35.07 27.20
N PHE A 167 -14.64 -34.63 26.20
CA PHE A 167 -16.10 -34.69 26.22
C PHE A 167 -16.65 -36.10 26.00
N MET A 168 -15.96 -36.99 25.29
CA MET A 168 -16.39 -38.39 25.14
C MET A 168 -16.51 -39.09 26.51
N ASN A 169 -15.67 -38.71 27.47
CA ASN A 169 -15.69 -39.27 28.83
C ASN A 169 -16.52 -38.42 29.82
N MET A 170 -17.35 -37.52 29.32
CA MET A 170 -18.12 -36.58 30.14
C MET A 170 -19.60 -36.66 29.78
N MET A 171 -20.44 -36.85 30.79
CA MET A 171 -21.89 -36.78 30.66
C MET A 171 -22.41 -35.56 31.40
N GLU A 172 -23.24 -34.76 30.72
CA GLU A 172 -23.92 -33.62 31.30
C GLU A 172 -25.38 -33.97 31.59
N ILE A 173 -25.77 -33.88 32.87
CA ILE A 173 -27.15 -34.07 33.33
C ILE A 173 -27.73 -32.69 33.61
N SER A 174 -28.68 -32.27 32.78
CA SER A 174 -29.40 -31.00 32.91
C SER A 174 -30.89 -31.23 33.20
N GLY A 175 -31.61 -30.16 33.58
CA GLY A 175 -33.06 -30.22 33.83
C GLY A 175 -33.46 -30.67 35.24
N ILE A 176 -32.52 -30.63 36.21
CA ILE A 176 -32.79 -31.01 37.60
C ILE A 176 -33.62 -29.91 38.27
N GLN A 177 -34.87 -30.24 38.62
CA GLN A 177 -35.79 -29.30 39.26
C GLN A 177 -35.40 -29.02 40.73
N ASN A 178 -34.90 -30.04 41.43
CA ASN A 178 -34.49 -29.91 42.83
C ASN A 178 -33.03 -29.43 42.92
N LYS A 179 -32.84 -28.16 43.29
CA LYS A 179 -31.50 -27.55 43.46
C LYS A 179 -30.69 -28.19 44.57
N GLU A 180 -31.31 -28.84 45.56
CA GLU A 180 -30.65 -29.46 46.70
C GLU A 180 -30.31 -30.93 46.46
N ALA A 181 -30.65 -31.49 45.30
CA ALA A 181 -30.34 -32.88 44.97
C ALA A 181 -28.83 -33.16 45.09
N ASP A 182 -28.49 -34.27 45.76
CA ASP A 182 -27.14 -34.81 45.84
C ASP A 182 -26.72 -35.32 44.45
N PRO A 183 -25.63 -34.77 43.88
CA PRO A 183 -25.15 -35.18 42.57
C PRO A 183 -24.86 -36.67 42.43
N LYS A 184 -24.38 -37.33 43.49
CA LYS A 184 -24.03 -38.75 43.46
C LYS A 184 -25.29 -39.61 43.33
N VAL A 185 -26.34 -39.28 44.08
CA VAL A 185 -27.62 -39.99 44.03
C VAL A 185 -28.24 -39.88 42.64
N VAL A 186 -28.27 -38.67 42.07
CA VAL A 186 -28.81 -38.46 40.72
C VAL A 186 -28.03 -39.24 39.67
N THR A 187 -26.70 -39.26 39.77
CA THR A 187 -25.82 -40.02 38.87
C THR A 187 -26.10 -41.52 38.96
N ASN A 188 -26.20 -42.07 40.17
CA ASN A 188 -26.50 -43.49 40.38
C ASN A 188 -27.85 -43.89 39.78
N ILE A 189 -28.90 -43.07 39.96
CA ILE A 189 -30.23 -43.33 39.37
C ILE A 189 -30.14 -43.39 37.84
N ILE A 190 -29.36 -42.52 37.21
CA ILE A 190 -29.20 -42.50 35.75
C ILE A 190 -28.40 -43.71 35.28
N LEU A 191 -27.33 -44.09 35.98
CA LEU A 191 -26.54 -45.29 35.66
C LEU A 191 -27.38 -46.57 35.78
N GLU A 192 -28.15 -46.71 36.87
CA GLU A 192 -29.06 -47.85 37.07
C GLU A 192 -30.12 -47.92 35.96
N LYS A 193 -30.72 -46.78 35.58
CA LYS A 193 -31.68 -46.71 34.47
C LYS A 193 -31.07 -47.06 33.12
N ALA A 194 -29.78 -46.79 32.93
CA ALA A 194 -29.03 -47.18 31.75
C ALA A 194 -28.54 -48.64 31.78
N GLY A 195 -28.81 -49.38 32.86
CA GLY A 195 -28.47 -50.79 33.02
C GLY A 195 -27.08 -51.07 33.62
N TYR A 196 -26.44 -50.06 34.22
CA TYR A 196 -25.13 -50.20 34.85
C TYR A 196 -25.22 -50.31 36.37
N GLN A 197 -24.32 -51.09 36.97
CA GLN A 197 -24.15 -51.13 38.41
C GLN A 197 -23.27 -49.95 38.87
N PRO A 198 -23.75 -49.03 39.72
CA PRO A 198 -23.00 -47.82 40.10
C PRO A 198 -21.63 -48.09 40.74
N ASN A 199 -21.45 -49.26 41.37
CA ASN A 199 -20.20 -49.63 42.05
C ASN A 199 -19.11 -50.12 41.09
N GLU A 200 -19.46 -50.48 39.85
CA GLU A 200 -18.50 -51.02 38.85
C GLU A 200 -17.83 -49.92 38.04
N ILE A 201 -18.45 -48.73 37.98
CA ILE A 201 -17.96 -47.61 37.17
C ILE A 201 -17.38 -46.52 38.07
N LYS A 202 -16.08 -46.27 37.92
CA LYS A 202 -15.44 -45.15 38.60
C LYS A 202 -15.80 -43.84 37.91
N THR A 203 -16.48 -42.97 38.67
CA THR A 203 -16.90 -41.64 38.19
C THR A 203 -16.46 -40.54 39.16
N LYS A 204 -16.14 -39.38 38.59
CA LYS A 204 -15.96 -38.12 39.31
C LYS A 204 -17.14 -37.23 39.00
N VAL A 205 -17.95 -36.93 40.01
CA VAL A 205 -19.17 -36.13 39.87
C VAL A 205 -18.92 -34.71 40.37
N GLU A 206 -19.27 -33.72 39.55
CA GLU A 206 -19.17 -32.30 39.88
C GLU A 206 -20.52 -31.61 39.63
N LYS A 207 -20.96 -30.79 40.59
CA LYS A 207 -22.19 -30.00 40.46
C LYS A 207 -21.83 -28.58 40.08
N VAL A 208 -22.37 -28.12 38.97
CA VAL A 208 -22.15 -26.76 38.49
C VAL A 208 -23.49 -26.04 38.41
N THR A 209 -23.65 -25.00 39.22
CA THR A 209 -24.80 -24.10 39.15
C THR A 209 -24.41 -22.88 38.33
N LYS A 210 -25.02 -22.71 37.15
CA LYS A 210 -24.74 -21.56 36.26
C LYS A 210 -25.93 -20.60 36.25
N LYS A 211 -25.64 -19.31 36.40
CA LYS A 211 -26.58 -18.22 36.07
C LYS A 211 -26.50 -17.97 34.56
N VAL A 212 -27.62 -18.12 33.85
CA VAL A 212 -27.65 -17.99 32.38
C VAL A 212 -28.29 -16.64 32.03
N GLY A 213 -27.48 -15.58 32.02
CA GLY A 213 -27.95 -14.21 31.74
C GLY A 213 -28.64 -13.55 32.94
N GLU A 214 -28.85 -12.24 32.85
CA GLU A 214 -29.33 -11.39 33.95
C GLU A 214 -30.77 -11.71 34.39
N ASP A 215 -31.61 -12.27 33.50
CA ASP A 215 -33.06 -12.47 33.74
C ASP A 215 -33.55 -13.93 33.73
N LYS A 216 -32.69 -14.96 33.64
CA LYS A 216 -33.15 -16.36 33.61
C LYS A 216 -32.90 -17.12 34.91
N LYS A 217 -33.89 -17.94 35.28
CA LYS A 217 -33.83 -18.88 36.41
C LYS A 217 -32.53 -19.70 36.37
N GLU A 218 -31.85 -19.77 37.51
CA GLU A 218 -30.64 -20.59 37.70
C GLU A 218 -30.87 -22.04 37.25
N LYS A 219 -29.97 -22.55 36.42
CA LYS A 219 -29.98 -23.96 36.00
C LYS A 219 -28.88 -24.71 36.73
N THR A 220 -29.27 -25.82 37.37
CA THR A 220 -28.33 -26.77 37.97
C THR A 220 -27.96 -27.79 36.92
N VAL A 221 -26.66 -27.98 36.71
CA VAL A 221 -26.08 -28.98 35.81
C VAL A 221 -25.17 -29.87 36.64
N ILE A 222 -25.30 -31.19 36.47
CA ILE A 222 -24.33 -32.14 37.03
C ILE A 222 -23.45 -32.63 35.88
N THR A 223 -22.15 -32.51 36.05
CA THR A 223 -21.15 -33.05 35.14
C THR A 223 -20.57 -34.32 35.75
N VAL A 224 -20.66 -35.43 35.02
CA VAL A 224 -20.13 -36.72 35.42
C VAL A 224 -18.97 -37.07 34.51
N LYS A 225 -17.76 -37.19 35.05
CA LYS A 225 -16.56 -37.62 34.32
C LYS A 225 -16.26 -39.08 34.62
N PHE A 226 -16.15 -39.90 33.59
CA PHE A 226 -15.80 -41.32 33.69
C PHE A 226 -14.28 -41.50 33.68
N GLU A 227 -13.74 -42.38 34.53
CA GLU A 227 -12.28 -42.64 34.58
C GLU A 227 -11.78 -43.53 33.42
N SER A 228 -12.64 -44.35 32.83
CA SER A 228 -12.29 -45.26 31.73
C SER A 228 -13.20 -45.07 30.51
N GLN A 229 -12.61 -45.02 29.31
CA GLN A 229 -13.32 -45.05 28.03
C GLN A 229 -14.09 -46.37 27.80
N GLU A 230 -13.69 -47.46 28.44
CA GLU A 230 -14.39 -48.74 28.30
C GLU A 230 -15.73 -48.75 29.06
N SER A 231 -15.88 -47.86 30.04
CA SER A 231 -17.11 -47.71 30.82
C SER A 231 -18.11 -46.72 30.23
N THR A 232 -17.73 -45.97 29.20
CA THR A 232 -18.67 -45.20 28.39
C THR A 232 -19.47 -46.15 27.49
N LEU A 233 -20.76 -46.31 27.83
CA LEU A 233 -21.87 -46.79 27.01
C LEU A 233 -21.45 -47.36 25.65
N GLY A 234 -21.43 -48.70 25.53
CA GLY A 234 -20.94 -49.45 24.37
C GLY A 234 -21.11 -48.70 23.06
N SER A 235 -19.98 -48.29 22.47
CA SER A 235 -19.98 -47.54 21.22
C SER A 235 -20.75 -48.31 20.15
N PRO A 236 -21.80 -47.73 19.51
CA PRO A 236 -22.13 -48.18 18.17
C PRO A 236 -20.89 -47.92 17.32
N VAL A 237 -20.40 -48.96 16.65
CA VAL A 237 -19.25 -48.90 15.73
C VAL A 237 -19.47 -47.75 14.76
N TYR A 238 -18.84 -46.60 15.02
CA TYR A 238 -18.87 -45.46 14.12
C TYR A 238 -17.93 -45.80 12.97
N GLN A 239 -18.47 -46.39 11.91
CA GLN A 239 -17.74 -46.57 10.67
C GLN A 239 -17.36 -45.18 10.16
N ASN A 240 -16.06 -44.92 10.16
CA ASN A 240 -15.44 -43.70 9.67
C ASN A 240 -15.91 -43.48 8.21
N PRO A 241 -16.66 -42.40 7.89
CA PRO A 241 -16.89 -42.06 6.50
C PRO A 241 -15.56 -41.63 5.92
N THR A 242 -15.10 -42.41 4.94
CA THR A 242 -13.90 -42.18 4.15
C THR A 242 -13.76 -40.69 3.82
N ARG A 243 -12.70 -40.05 4.34
CA ARG A 243 -12.29 -38.70 3.94
C ARG A 243 -12.05 -38.70 2.43
N HIS A 244 -13.03 -38.26 1.65
CA HIS A 244 -12.77 -37.81 0.28
C HIS A 244 -11.97 -36.52 0.38
N VAL A 245 -10.65 -36.64 0.20
CA VAL A 245 -9.76 -35.52 -0.05
C VAL A 245 -10.10 -35.01 -1.44
N ASN A 246 -10.91 -33.97 -1.52
CA ASN A 246 -11.15 -33.24 -2.76
C ASN A 246 -9.90 -32.38 -3.04
N ALA A 247 -8.90 -32.98 -3.70
CA ALA A 247 -7.79 -32.25 -4.29
C ALA A 247 -8.28 -31.61 -5.59
N GLY A 248 -8.86 -30.42 -5.49
CA GLY A 248 -9.30 -29.66 -6.64
C GLY A 248 -9.19 -28.17 -6.37
N LEU A 249 -8.05 -27.58 -6.69
CA LEU A 249 -7.91 -26.18 -7.08
C LEU A 249 -6.68 -26.04 -7.97
N SER A 250 -6.92 -26.24 -9.26
CA SER A 250 -6.08 -25.76 -10.35
C SER A 250 -6.15 -24.23 -10.39
N HIS A 251 -5.05 -23.55 -10.09
CA HIS A 251 -4.85 -22.18 -10.52
C HIS A 251 -4.15 -22.21 -11.88
N THR A 252 -4.89 -21.83 -12.90
CA THR A 252 -4.34 -21.37 -14.18
C THR A 252 -3.88 -19.93 -13.98
N ASP A 253 -2.57 -19.70 -13.98
CA ASP A 253 -2.03 -18.36 -14.16
C ASP A 253 -2.03 -18.03 -15.65
N GLY A 254 -2.70 -16.93 -15.98
CA GLY A 254 -2.68 -16.29 -17.27
C GLY A 254 -2.79 -14.79 -17.08
N SER A 255 -1.65 -14.10 -17.13
CA SER A 255 -1.41 -12.77 -17.72
C SER A 255 0.04 -12.38 -17.51
#